data_AF-G5GG05-F1
#
_entry.id   AF-G5GG05-F1
#
_cell.length_a   1.000
_cell.length_b   1.000
_cell.length_c   1.000
_cell.angle_alpha   90.00
_cell.angle_beta   90.00
_cell.angle_gamma   90.00
#
_symmetry.space_group_name_H-M   'P 1'
#
loop_
_entity.id
_entity.type
_entity.pdbx_description
1 polymer ?
#
loop_
_entity_poly.entity_id
_entity_poly.type
_entity_poly.pdbx_seq_one_letter_code
_entity_poly.pdbx_strand_id
1 'polypeptide(L)' 'MDGGKCILEIREARPFYSDKFDITKHKNYKMLSDYNKKNAGFQDRKAL' A
#
# COMPACT_ATOMS: atom_id res chain seq x y z
N MET A 1 3.46 -12.96 -15.14
CA MET A 1 2.38 -12.08 -14.65
C MET A 1 2.73 -10.65 -15.01
N ASP A 2 1.83 -9.89 -15.63
CA ASP A 2 2.07 -8.52 -16.14
C ASP A 2 2.25 -7.44 -15.07
N GLY A 3 2.51 -7.81 -13.81
CA GLY A 3 2.76 -6.85 -12.74
C GLY A 3 1.57 -5.93 -12.38
N GLY A 4 0.43 -6.01 -13.06
CA GLY A 4 -0.78 -5.23 -12.76
C GLY A 4 -1.82 -5.95 -11.90
N LYS A 5 -1.65 -7.26 -11.68
CA LYS A 5 -2.57 -8.12 -10.92
C LYS A 5 -1.82 -8.91 -9.85
N CYS A 6 -2.53 -9.24 -8.78
CA CYS A 6 -2.06 -10.09 -7.67
C CYS A 6 -2.99 -11.30 -7.52
N ILE A 7 -2.45 -12.42 -7.04
CA ILE A 7 -3.28 -13.52 -6.54
C ILE A 7 -3.70 -13.16 -5.12
N LEU A 8 -5.00 -13.11 -4.87
CA LEU A 8 -5.58 -12.86 -3.56
C LEU A 8 -6.21 -14.13 -3.03
N GLU A 9 -5.83 -14.50 -1.80
CA GLU A 9 -6.41 -15.59 -1.06
C GLU A 9 -7.08 -15.04 0.20
N ILE A 10 -8.38 -15.29 0.33
CA ILE A 10 -9.19 -14.93 1.49
C ILE A 10 -9.67 -16.24 2.11
N ARG A 11 -9.79 -16.28 3.44
CA ARG A 11 -10.35 -17.46 4.12
C ARG A 11 -11.70 -17.82 3.49
N GLU A 12 -11.86 -19.11 3.18
CA GLU A 12 -13.07 -19.70 2.58
C GLU A 12 -13.33 -19.34 1.10
N ALA A 13 -12.47 -18.56 0.44
CA ALA A 13 -12.56 -18.29 -1.00
C ALA A 13 -11.44 -18.99 -1.78
N ARG A 14 -11.75 -19.47 -2.99
CA ARG A 14 -10.73 -19.95 -3.94
C ARG A 14 -9.82 -18.80 -4.34
N PRO A 15 -8.48 -18.97 -4.42
CA PRO A 15 -7.59 -17.92 -4.88
C PRO A 15 -8.00 -17.37 -6.25
N PHE A 16 -8.01 -16.05 -6.39
CA PHE A 16 -8.41 -15.38 -7.63
C PHE A 16 -7.47 -14.23 -7.96
N TYR A 17 -7.49 -13.78 -9.22
CA TYR A 17 -6.75 -12.61 -9.65
C TYR A 17 -7.50 -11.33 -9.26
N SER A 18 -6.81 -10.46 -8.55
CA SER A 18 -7.28 -9.11 -8.22
C SER A 18 -6.40 -8.07 -8.89
N ASP A 19 -7.00 -6.97 -9.34
CA ASP A 19 -6.26 -5.82 -9.85
C ASP A 19 -5.53 -5.10 -8.71
N LYS A 20 -4.35 -4.56 -9.00
CA LYS A 20 -3.62 -3.75 -8.03
C LYS A 20 -4.41 -2.48 -7.71
N PHE A 21 -4.61 -2.24 -6.43
CA PHE A 21 -5.23 -1.02 -5.97
C PHE A 21 -4.26 0.16 -6.11
N ASP A 22 -4.71 1.21 -6.79
CA ASP A 22 -3.97 2.46 -6.91
C ASP A 22 -4.07 3.26 -5.61
N ILE A 23 -3.01 3.21 -4.81
CA ILE A 23 -2.95 3.83 -3.49
C ILE A 23 -3.15 5.36 -3.54
N THR A 24 -2.85 6.01 -4.67
CA THR A 24 -2.98 7.47 -4.83
C THR A 24 -4.44 7.94 -4.73
N LYS A 25 -5.38 7.04 -5.03
CA LYS A 25 -6.83 7.29 -4.97
C LYS A 25 -7.41 7.11 -3.58
N HIS A 26 -6.63 6.60 -2.62
CA HIS A 26 -7.11 6.40 -1.26
C HIS A 26 -7.33 7.75 -0.55
N LYS A 27 -8.43 7.88 0.21
CA LYS A 27 -8.78 9.13 0.94
C LYS A 27 -7.65 9.63 1.86
N ASN A 28 -6.93 8.68 2.47
CA ASN A 28 -5.83 8.97 3.39
C ASN A 28 -4.43 8.92 2.75
N TYR A 29 -4.32 8.86 1.42
CA TYR A 29 -3.02 8.81 0.73
C TYR A 29 -2.09 9.95 1.14
N LYS A 30 -2.66 11.13 1.44
CA LYS A 30 -1.93 12.33 1.89
C LYS A 30 -1.16 12.15 3.20
N MET A 31 -1.44 11.11 3.97
CA MET A 31 -0.77 10.79 5.23
C MET A 31 0.46 9.90 5.02
N LEU A 32 0.65 9.34 3.82
CA LEU A 32 1.80 8.50 3.53
C LEU A 32 3.06 9.33 3.31
N SER A 33 4.21 8.71 3.56
CA SER A 33 5.53 9.25 3.22
C SER A 33 5.72 9.41 1.71
N ASP A 34 5.04 8.57 0.91
CA ASP A 34 5.05 8.64 -0.56
C ASP A 34 4.44 9.94 -1.08
N TYR A 35 3.43 10.47 -0.38
CA TYR A 35 2.81 11.75 -0.72
C TYR A 35 3.63 12.95 -0.23
N ASN A 36 4.14 12.89 1.00
CA ASN A 36 4.97 13.93 1.58
C ASN A 36 6.04 13.33 2.50
N LYS A 37 7.31 13.58 2.18
CA LYS A 37 8.46 13.09 2.96
C LYS A 37 8.40 13.45 4.45
N LYS A 38 7.74 14.58 4.82
CA LYS A 38 7.55 14.99 6.22
C LYS A 38 6.69 14.01 7.03
N ASN A 39 5.86 13.21 6.38
CA ASN A 39 5.04 12.19 7.02
C ASN A 39 5.84 10.91 7.36
N ALA A 40 7.11 10.81 6.93
CA ALA A 40 7.99 9.69 7.25
C ALA A 40 8.46 9.66 8.73
N GLY A 41 7.88 10.52 9.59
CA GLY A 41 8.31 10.83 10.96
C GLY A 41 8.41 9.68 11.97
N PHE A 42 8.30 8.43 11.52
CA PHE A 42 8.73 7.26 12.28
C PHE A 42 10.21 6.90 12.07
N GLN A 43 10.86 7.39 10.99
CA GLN A 43 12.28 7.13 10.70
C GLN A 43 13.23 8.03 11.53
N ASP A 44 12.78 9.21 11.97
CA ASP A 44 13.65 10.20 12.65
C ASP A 44 13.71 10.07 14.19
N ARG A 45 13.01 9.09 14.80
CA ARG A 45 13.04 8.86 16.27
C ARG A 45 13.98 7.74 16.71
N LYS A 46 14.92 7.33 15.85
CA LYS A 46 16.01 6.38 16.20
C LYS A 46 17.41 7.01 16.12
N ALA A 47 17.49 8.32 16.25
CA ALA A 47 18.73 9.05 16.50
C ALA A 47 18.64 9.84 17.82
N LEU A 48 18.33 9.15 18.92
CA LEU A 48 18.72 9.56 20.27
C LEU A 48 19.06 8.30 21.07
#